data_AF-A0AAE1U697-F1
#
_entry.id   AF-A0AAE1U697-F1
#
_cell.length_a   1.000
_cell.length_b   1.000
_cell.length_c   1.000
_cell.angle_alpha   90.00
_cell.angle_beta   90.00
_cell.angle_gamma   90.00
#
_symmetry.space_group_name_H-M   'P 1'
#
loop_
_entity.id
_entity.type
_entity.pdbx_description
1 polymer ?
#
loop_
_entity_poly.entity_id
_entity_poly.type
_entity_poly.pdbx_seq_one_letter_code
_entity_poly.pdbx_strand_id
1 'polypeptide(L)'
;MNSEKDPQKREVIRKERNTKMNKIHQTLEEIKHKKIVEQIEEIEKTADDSYRMYKAVKTIANNEKRKPLLVEGENGLTSDEQEQTNIIAKYFQEMFSDQTIEEIRDIPPKEIIPPFSTKEVQDAIASLKNNKSP
;
A
#
# COMPACT_ATOMS: atom_id res chain seq x y z
N MET A 1 8.22 -19.27 58.07
CA MET A 1 6.95 -18.71 58.57
C MET A 1 6.04 -18.51 57.36
N ASN A 2 5.12 -19.43 57.11
CA ASN A 2 4.26 -19.40 55.92
C ASN A 2 3.07 -18.47 56.16
N SER A 3 2.90 -17.45 55.33
CA SER A 3 1.77 -16.51 55.34
C SER A 3 0.44 -17.13 54.87
N GLU A 4 0.41 -18.46 54.64
CA GLU A 4 -0.68 -19.17 53.97
C GLU A 4 -1.92 -19.47 54.82
N LYS A 5 -1.90 -19.21 56.14
CA LYS A 5 -2.95 -19.68 57.05
C LYS A 5 -3.84 -18.61 57.68
N ASP A 6 -3.65 -17.32 57.37
CA ASP A 6 -4.41 -16.23 57.97
C ASP A 6 -5.29 -15.52 56.92
N PRO A 7 -6.62 -15.78 56.93
CA PRO A 7 -7.56 -15.19 55.97
C PRO A 7 -7.55 -13.65 55.98
N GLN A 8 -7.32 -13.03 57.14
CA GLN A 8 -7.31 -11.57 57.27
C GLN A 8 -6.08 -10.98 56.60
N LYS A 9 -4.89 -11.57 56.81
CA LYS A 9 -3.66 -11.14 56.14
C LYS A 9 -3.75 -11.30 54.62
N ARG A 10 -4.39 -12.36 54.14
CA ARG A 10 -4.62 -12.58 52.70
C ARG A 10 -5.53 -11.51 52.10
N GLU A 11 -6.58 -11.11 52.81
CA GLU A 11 -7.49 -10.06 52.35
C GLU A 11 -6.80 -8.69 52.30
N VAL A 12 -5.98 -8.36 53.31
CA VAL A 12 -5.18 -7.12 53.34
C VAL A 12 -4.21 -7.08 52.15
N ILE A 13 -3.46 -8.15 51.91
CA ILE A 13 -2.54 -8.25 50.75
C ILE A 13 -3.29 -8.10 49.42
N ARG A 14 -4.48 -8.71 49.29
CA ARG A 14 -5.30 -8.59 48.09
C ARG A 14 -5.78 -7.15 47.86
N LYS A 15 -6.23 -6.46 48.92
CA LYS A 15 -6.62 -5.05 48.85
C LYS A 15 -5.45 -4.17 48.44
N GLU A 16 -4.28 -4.34 49.05
CA GLU A 16 -3.07 -3.61 48.69
C GLU A 16 -2.66 -3.83 47.24
N ARG A 17 -2.68 -5.09 46.77
CA ARG A 17 -2.39 -5.44 45.37
C ARG A 17 -3.35 -4.73 44.43
N ASN A 18 -4.64 -4.77 44.71
CA ASN A 18 -5.65 -4.13 43.87
C ASN A 18 -5.49 -2.60 43.85
N THR A 19 -5.18 -1.98 44.98
CA THR A 19 -4.89 -0.55 45.05
C THR A 19 -3.66 -0.18 44.21
N LYS A 20 -2.58 -0.98 44.28
CA LYS A 20 -1.39 -0.79 43.44
C LYS A 20 -1.72 -0.95 41.96
N MET A 21 -2.47 -2.00 41.59
CA MET A 21 -2.90 -2.23 40.21
C MET A 21 -3.75 -1.09 39.67
N ASN A 22 -4.72 -0.60 40.44
CA ASN A 22 -5.55 0.53 40.04
C ASN A 22 -4.72 1.79 39.82
N LYS A 23 -3.74 2.07 40.70
CA LYS A 23 -2.80 3.17 40.51
C LYS A 23 -1.99 3.01 39.23
N ILE A 24 -1.49 1.81 38.94
CA ILE A 24 -0.75 1.52 37.69
C ILE A 24 -1.64 1.75 36.47
N HIS A 25 -2.90 1.31 36.51
CA HIS A 25 -3.82 1.54 35.40
C HIS A 25 -4.12 3.04 35.21
N GLN A 26 -4.34 3.78 36.30
CA GLN A 26 -4.53 5.23 36.25
C GLN A 26 -3.32 5.94 35.64
N THR A 27 -2.11 5.63 36.09
CA THR A 27 -0.90 6.26 35.54
C THR A 27 -0.67 5.90 34.08
N LEU A 28 -0.98 4.66 33.67
CA LEU A 28 -0.90 4.28 32.25
C LEU A 28 -1.89 5.06 31.38
N GLU A 29 -3.12 5.28 31.85
CA GLU A 29 -4.09 6.11 31.14
C GLU A 29 -3.67 7.59 31.08
N GLU A 30 -3.13 8.14 32.18
CA GLU A 30 -2.58 9.50 32.20
C GLU A 30 -1.42 9.67 31.21
N ILE A 31 -0.51 8.70 31.13
CA ILE A 31 0.60 8.70 30.17
C ILE A 31 0.08 8.68 28.73
N LYS A 32 -0.90 7.83 28.42
CA LYS A 32 -1.52 7.79 27.09
C LYS A 32 -2.17 9.12 26.75
N HIS A 33 -2.96 9.68 27.67
CA HIS A 33 -3.64 10.95 27.47
C HIS A 33 -2.64 12.07 27.22
N LYS A 34 -1.58 12.16 28.04
CA LYS A 34 -0.51 13.15 27.87
C LYS A 34 0.15 13.04 26.50
N LYS A 35 0.45 11.83 26.05
CA LYS A 35 1.04 11.59 24.73
C LYS A 35 0.13 12.06 23.59
N ILE A 36 -1.18 11.87 23.71
CA ILE A 36 -2.16 12.35 22.72
C ILE A 36 -2.18 13.89 22.67
N VAL A 37 -2.17 14.55 23.84
CA VAL A 37 -2.13 16.02 23.91
C VAL A 37 -0.86 16.56 23.27
N GLU A 38 0.31 15.96 23.58
CA GLU A 38 1.59 16.35 22.97
C GLU A 38 1.57 16.22 21.44
N GLN A 39 0.95 15.16 20.91
CA GLN A 39 0.78 14.96 19.46
C GLN A 39 -0.13 16.01 18.82
N ILE A 40 -1.22 16.40 19.49
CA ILE A 40 -2.12 17.46 19.02
C ILE A 40 -1.39 18.80 19.00
N GLU A 41 -0.66 19.14 20.07
CA GLU A 41 0.12 20.38 20.14
C GLU A 41 1.17 20.47 19.03
N GLU A 42 1.82 19.36 18.66
CA GLU A 42 2.80 19.35 17.56
C GLU A 42 2.15 19.62 16.20
N ILE A 43 0.96 19.08 15.96
CA ILE A 43 0.18 19.37 14.76
C ILE A 43 -0.24 20.84 14.74
N GLU A 44 -0.76 21.37 15.85
CA GLU A 44 -1.20 22.77 15.94
C GLU A 44 -0.04 23.75 15.73
N LYS A 45 1.15 23.47 16.29
CA LYS A 45 2.37 24.26 16.08
C LYS A 45 2.85 24.28 14.62
N THR A 46 2.43 23.31 13.82
CA THR A 46 2.83 23.18 12.41
C THR A 46 1.69 23.47 11.43
N ALA A 47 0.56 23.98 11.91
CA ALA A 47 -0.65 24.21 11.10
C ALA A 47 -0.43 25.16 9.91
N ASP A 48 0.45 26.16 10.05
CA ASP A 48 0.73 27.16 9.00
C ASP A 48 1.67 26.63 7.91
N ASP A 49 2.35 25.50 8.13
CA ASP A 49 3.27 24.87 7.18
C ASP A 49 2.74 23.48 6.78
N SER A 50 2.06 23.44 5.64
CA SER A 50 1.43 22.21 5.09
C SER A 50 2.40 21.02 4.98
N TYR A 51 3.68 21.25 4.69
CA TYR A 51 4.67 20.18 4.59
C TYR A 51 5.03 19.63 5.98
N ARG A 52 5.22 20.51 6.97
CA ARG A 52 5.47 20.10 8.36
C ARG A 52 4.26 19.40 8.97
N MET A 53 3.06 19.91 8.72
CA MET A 53 1.81 19.29 9.15
C MET A 53 1.66 17.88 8.58
N TYR A 54 1.90 17.69 7.27
CA TYR A 54 1.89 16.36 6.65
C TYR A 54 2.92 15.42 7.30
N LYS A 55 4.13 15.91 7.59
CA LYS A 55 5.18 15.12 8.23
C LYS A 55 4.79 14.71 9.67
N ALA A 56 4.21 15.62 10.45
CA ALA A 56 3.71 15.35 11.80
C ALA A 56 2.63 14.26 11.78
N VAL A 57 1.60 14.44 10.94
CA VAL A 57 0.51 13.46 10.76
C VAL A 57 1.04 12.10 10.30
N LYS A 58 1.96 12.07 9.33
CA LYS A 58 2.58 10.83 8.83
C LYS A 58 3.34 10.09 9.91
N THR A 59 3.99 10.81 10.82
CA THR A 59 4.79 10.21 11.89
C THR A 59 3.88 9.61 12.96
N ILE A 60 2.77 10.28 13.28
CA ILE A 60 1.72 9.77 14.17
C ILE A 60 1.08 8.50 13.58
N ALA A 61 0.69 8.53 12.30
CA ALA A 61 0.10 7.38 11.62
C ALA A 61 1.04 6.16 11.53
N ASN A 62 2.35 6.39 11.41
CA ASN A 62 3.34 5.29 11.39
C ASN A 62 3.63 4.69 12.78
N ASN A 63 3.35 5.43 13.85
CA ASN A 63 3.47 4.93 15.23
C ASN A 63 2.30 4.01 15.62
N GLU A 64 1.21 4.02 14.86
CA GLU A 64 0.18 3.00 14.97
C GLU A 64 0.74 1.67 14.46
N LYS A 65 0.55 0.59 15.23
CA LYS A 65 0.96 -0.76 14.79
C LYS A 65 0.28 -1.03 13.44
N ARG A 66 1.08 -1.15 12.38
CA ARG A 66 0.57 -1.53 11.05
C ARG A 66 -0.21 -2.82 11.20
N LYS A 67 -1.51 -2.77 10.87
CA LYS A 67 -2.33 -3.98 10.82
C LYS A 67 -1.70 -4.90 9.77
N PRO A 68 -1.52 -6.19 10.06
CA PRO A 68 -1.00 -7.12 9.07
C PRO A 68 -1.95 -7.12 7.86
N LEU A 69 -1.39 -7.17 6.65
CA LEU A 69 -2.17 -7.44 5.46
C LEU A 69 -2.81 -8.83 5.64
N LEU A 70 -4.08 -8.96 5.32
CA LEU A 70 -4.79 -10.23 5.36
C LEU A 70 -5.18 -10.60 3.94
N VAL A 71 -4.85 -11.83 3.53
CA VAL A 71 -5.18 -12.38 2.22
C VAL A 71 -6.05 -13.61 2.43
N GLU A 72 -7.05 -13.78 1.57
CA GLU A 72 -7.92 -14.96 1.57
C GLU A 72 -7.18 -16.14 0.93
N GLY A 73 -7.02 -17.23 1.69
CA GLY A 73 -6.44 -18.49 1.26
C GLY A 73 -7.39 -19.67 1.50
N GLU A 74 -6.90 -20.88 1.25
CA GLU A 74 -7.73 -22.10 1.27
C GLU A 74 -8.33 -22.40 2.66
N ASN A 75 -7.64 -22.01 3.74
CA ASN A 75 -8.08 -22.22 5.13
C ASN A 75 -8.66 -20.94 5.78
N GLY A 76 -9.02 -19.93 4.98
CA GLY A 76 -9.52 -18.63 5.46
C GLY A 76 -8.49 -17.50 5.30
N LEU A 77 -8.53 -16.50 6.20
CA LEU A 77 -7.62 -15.35 6.13
C LEU A 77 -6.24 -15.68 6.71
N THR A 78 -5.18 -15.46 5.93
CA THR A 78 -3.80 -15.61 6.37
C THR A 78 -3.07 -14.26 6.43
N SER A 79 -2.26 -14.09 7.49
CA SER A 79 -1.31 -12.99 7.66
C SER A 79 0.14 -13.42 7.40
N ASP A 80 0.38 -14.70 7.07
CA ASP A 80 1.72 -15.22 6.87
C ASP A 80 2.29 -14.79 5.51
N GLU A 81 3.51 -14.26 5.51
CA GLU A 81 4.14 -13.65 4.34
C GLU A 81 4.40 -14.70 3.24
N GLN A 82 4.81 -15.91 3.64
CA GLN A 82 5.10 -16.97 2.68
C GLN A 82 3.82 -17.49 2.02
N GLU A 83 2.78 -17.76 2.81
CA GLU A 83 1.47 -18.14 2.28
C GLU A 83 0.87 -17.07 1.38
N GLN A 84 0.94 -15.79 1.76
CA GLN A 84 0.47 -14.68 0.93
C GLN A 84 1.17 -14.63 -0.42
N THR A 85 2.50 -14.80 -0.42
CA THR A 85 3.30 -14.80 -1.63
C THR A 85 2.89 -15.93 -2.56
N ASN A 86 2.66 -17.12 -2.02
CA ASN A 86 2.23 -18.29 -2.78
C ASN A 86 0.84 -18.10 -3.39
N ILE A 87 -0.12 -17.54 -2.63
CA ILE A 87 -1.47 -17.25 -3.11
C ILE A 87 -1.42 -16.26 -4.28
N ILE A 88 -0.67 -15.18 -4.12
CA ILE A 88 -0.51 -14.14 -5.16
C ILE A 88 0.18 -14.73 -6.40
N ALA A 89 1.24 -15.50 -6.21
CA ALA A 89 1.97 -16.14 -7.31
C ALA A 89 1.07 -17.09 -8.10
N LYS A 90 0.29 -17.93 -7.41
CA LYS A 90 -0.66 -18.85 -8.03
C LYS A 90 -1.74 -18.11 -8.83
N TYR A 91 -2.30 -17.03 -8.27
CA TYR A 91 -3.29 -16.20 -8.95
C TYR A 91 -2.76 -15.64 -10.28
N PHE A 92 -1.56 -15.06 -10.28
CA PHE A 92 -0.97 -14.54 -11.51
C PHE A 92 -0.55 -15.66 -12.47
N GLN A 93 -0.06 -16.78 -11.95
CA GLN A 93 0.27 -17.93 -12.78
C GLN A 93 -0.96 -18.40 -13.55
N GLU A 94 -2.10 -18.60 -12.89
CA GLU A 94 -3.36 -18.99 -13.54
C GLU A 94 -3.79 -17.93 -14.57
N MET A 95 -3.78 -16.64 -14.20
CA MET A 95 -4.14 -15.54 -15.09
C MET A 95 -3.31 -15.48 -16.38
N PHE A 96 -2.01 -15.80 -16.31
CA PHE A 96 -1.12 -15.78 -17.47
C PHE A 96 -0.99 -17.14 -18.16
N SER A 97 -1.46 -18.22 -17.54
CA SER A 97 -1.48 -19.56 -18.15
C SER A 97 -2.68 -19.74 -19.08
N ASP A 98 -3.76 -19.00 -18.89
CA ASP A 98 -4.97 -19.04 -19.74
C ASP A 98 -4.81 -18.33 -21.10
N GLN A 99 -3.58 -18.00 -21.48
CA GLN A 99 -3.30 -17.74 -22.87
C GLN A 99 -3.25 -19.11 -23.57
N THR A 100 -4.35 -19.50 -24.19
CA THR A 100 -4.24 -20.06 -25.56
C THR A 100 -3.42 -19.05 -26.34
N ILE A 101 -2.10 -19.21 -26.27
CA ILE A 101 -1.14 -18.51 -27.11
C ILE A 101 -1.51 -18.98 -28.50
N GLU A 102 -2.41 -18.25 -29.17
CA GLU A 102 -2.52 -18.37 -30.61
C GLU A 102 -1.09 -18.10 -31.09
N GLU A 103 -0.44 -19.14 -31.62
CA GLU A 103 0.90 -19.02 -32.18
C GLU A 103 0.92 -17.75 -33.02
N ILE A 104 1.84 -16.84 -32.70
CA ILE A 104 2.03 -15.62 -33.48
C ILE A 104 2.29 -16.10 -34.90
N ARG A 105 1.28 -15.95 -35.76
CA ARG A 105 1.38 -16.43 -37.14
C ARG A 105 2.57 -15.72 -37.75
N ASP A 106 3.50 -16.49 -38.29
CA ASP A 106 4.61 -15.94 -39.04
C ASP A 106 4.06 -15.37 -40.35
N ILE A 107 3.67 -14.09 -40.30
CA ILE A 107 3.12 -13.38 -41.45
C ILE A 107 4.32 -12.88 -42.25
N PRO A 108 4.52 -13.37 -43.49
CA PRO A 108 5.63 -12.90 -44.31
C PRO A 108 5.48 -11.39 -44.58
N PRO A 109 6.59 -10.65 -44.71
CA PRO A 109 6.55 -9.24 -45.08
C PRO A 109 5.74 -9.05 -46.36
N LYS A 110 4.65 -8.27 -46.28
CA LYS A 110 3.86 -7.92 -47.45
C LYS A 110 4.54 -6.78 -48.19
N GLU A 111 4.79 -6.96 -49.48
CA GLU A 111 5.31 -5.89 -50.32
C GLU A 111 4.34 -4.70 -50.30
N ILE A 112 4.88 -3.52 -50.01
CA ILE A 112 4.13 -2.27 -50.11
C ILE A 112 4.00 -1.96 -51.59
N ILE A 113 2.78 -2.04 -52.12
CA ILE A 113 2.49 -1.56 -53.48
C ILE A 113 2.55 -0.02 -53.40
N PRO A 114 3.52 0.63 -54.07
CA PRO A 114 3.61 2.07 -54.06
C PRO A 114 2.34 2.66 -54.68
N PRO A 115 1.73 3.69 -54.07
CA PRO A 115 0.46 4.24 -54.53
C PRO A 115 0.55 4.94 -55.90
N PHE A 116 1.76 5.32 -56.33
CA PHE A 116 2.01 5.98 -57.61
C PHE A 116 3.27 5.41 -58.25
N SER A 117 3.26 5.32 -59.58
CA SER A 117 4.45 4.96 -60.35
C SER A 117 5.45 6.12 -60.39
N THR A 118 6.74 5.83 -60.52
CA THR A 118 7.77 6.87 -60.75
C THR A 118 7.49 7.72 -61.97
N LYS A 119 6.93 7.12 -63.03
CA LYS A 119 6.48 7.85 -64.24
C LYS A 119 5.34 8.80 -63.93
N GLU A 120 4.36 8.33 -63.16
CA GLU A 120 3.18 9.12 -62.77
C GLU A 120 3.56 10.34 -61.93
N VAL A 121 4.53 10.17 -61.02
CA VAL A 121 5.10 11.27 -60.24
C VAL A 121 5.88 12.24 -61.13
N GLN A 122 6.67 11.75 -62.09
CA GLN A 122 7.40 12.60 -63.03
C GLN A 122 6.48 13.40 -63.96
N ASP A 123 5.43 12.75 -64.48
CA ASP A 123 4.43 13.37 -65.34
C ASP A 123 3.63 14.43 -64.57
N ALA A 124 3.26 14.15 -63.32
CA ALA A 124 2.62 15.12 -62.43
C ALA A 124 3.53 16.33 -62.17
N ILE A 125 4.82 16.12 -61.87
CA ILE A 125 5.82 17.20 -61.69
C ILE A 125 5.99 18.01 -62.97
N ALA A 126 6.03 17.37 -64.14
CA ALA A 126 6.12 18.06 -65.43
C ALA A 126 4.85 18.85 -65.76
N SER A 127 3.68 18.35 -65.35
CA SER A 127 2.38 19.02 -65.52
C SER A 127 2.20 20.23 -64.59
N LEU A 128 2.86 20.22 -63.43
CA LEU A 128 2.95 21.35 -62.52
C LEU A 128 3.81 22.43 -63.18
N LYS A 129 3.16 23.35 -63.88
CA LYS A 129 3.78 24.61 -64.34
C LYS A 129 4.28 25.35 -63.10
N ASN A 130 5.55 25.18 -62.77
CA ASN A 130 6.27 25.95 -61.76
C ASN A 130 6.21 27.44 -62.11
N ASN A 131 5.12 28.11 -61.72
CA ASN A 131 4.89 29.55 -61.84
C ASN A 131 5.22 30.20 -63.20
N LYS A 132 5.03 29.48 -64.31
CA LYS A 132 4.80 30.13 -65.61
C LYS A 132 3.30 30.13 -65.89
N SER A 133 2.62 31.08 -65.28
CA SER A 133 1.47 31.73 -65.92
C SER A 133 1.88 32.13 -67.34
N PRO A 134 0.98 32.04 -68.35
CA PRO A 134 1.21 32.82 -69.57
C PRO A 134 1.44 34.30 -69.22
#